data_AF-A0A7R9T8K0-F1
#
_entry.id   AF-A0A7R9T8K0-F1
#
_cell.length_a   1.000
_cell.length_b   1.000
_cell.length_c   1.000
_cell.angle_alpha   90.00
_cell.angle_beta   90.00
_cell.angle_gamma   90.00
#
_symmetry.space_group_name_H-M   'P 1'
#
loop_
_entity.id
_entity.type
_entity.pdbx_description
1 polymer ?
#
loop_
_entity_poly.entity_id
_entity_poly.type
_entity_poly.pdbx_seq_one_letter_code
_entity_poly.pdbx_strand_id
1 'polypeptide(L)'
;RRDGPRLRVAPLRALAAACTLGTGGSLGPEGPSVEIGEATAVAVSGGTMGGRATALFAAGASAGIAAGFNAPVAGVFFAVEVALKQAEERAVLTALDRQRLEGAQGGSAEVAGPSGGSGQQQELPPSTSTAIAMVLISAVTASVVSQQGLGSAPAFVVPEFDLRSSAELPLYLFLGLLGGGVSAMGNRLVDAATAGFARAEAAGIAPRALQPAIGGAFAGAVAIFAPQVLYQGFNNLNEILTLAASSGEAAAGELAGAVATADAASALDAGADAPSSAPMFLLMLELMALKVTTTAVCKGSGLVGGVYAPSIFIGAALGAGYGEIVEALVRAAVDAEMVSPQLVQVAPPQAYALVGMGAVLAGWCRIPLTATLLLFELTRDDRIILPLMVAVGISAWAVEALLPSRKSASAPAGVAMASALGAAASPAGASVDSDPDAESLSMRARALRAQLAASEAQAAGLRDEIRLLEREADAPGE
;
A
#
# COMPACT_ATOMS: atom_id res chain seq x y z
N ARG A 1 -12.65 15.02 -26.55
CA ARG A 1 -11.86 13.80 -26.27
C ARG A 1 -10.95 14.09 -25.08
N ARG A 2 -11.38 13.76 -23.84
CA ARG A 2 -10.71 14.17 -22.60
C ARG A 2 -9.99 13.01 -21.87
N ASP A 3 -10.00 11.82 -22.47
CA ASP A 3 -9.56 10.56 -21.83
C ASP A 3 -8.17 10.07 -22.29
N GLY A 4 -7.52 10.84 -23.19
CA GLY A 4 -6.28 10.47 -23.87
C GLY A 4 -5.07 10.11 -22.99
N PRO A 5 -4.82 10.74 -21.82
CA PRO A 5 -3.60 10.44 -21.06
C PRO A 5 -3.70 9.17 -20.20
N ARG A 6 -4.88 8.74 -19.74
CA ARG A 6 -4.98 7.56 -18.83
C ARG A 6 -4.87 6.22 -19.56
N LEU A 7 -5.48 6.09 -20.75
CA LEU A 7 -5.42 4.86 -21.54
C LEU A 7 -4.02 4.49 -22.03
N ARG A 8 -3.19 5.50 -22.32
CA ARG A 8 -1.82 5.29 -22.83
C ARG A 8 -0.82 4.95 -21.73
N VAL A 9 -1.11 5.31 -20.49
CA VAL A 9 -0.18 5.17 -19.37
C VAL A 9 -0.22 3.77 -18.76
N ALA A 10 -1.36 3.07 -18.82
CA ALA A 10 -1.49 1.71 -18.27
C ALA A 10 -0.51 0.68 -18.88
N PRO A 11 -0.40 0.52 -20.20
CA PRO A 11 0.57 -0.43 -20.78
C PRO A 11 2.02 -0.02 -20.49
N LEU A 12 2.31 1.28 -20.43
CA LEU A 12 3.64 1.78 -20.09
C LEU A 12 4.01 1.48 -18.64
N ARG A 13 3.05 1.60 -17.71
CA ARG A 13 3.25 1.23 -16.31
C ARG A 13 3.42 -0.28 -16.14
N ALA A 14 2.68 -1.09 -16.90
CA ALA A 14 2.86 -2.54 -16.93
C ALA A 14 4.28 -2.92 -17.36
N LEU A 15 4.78 -2.32 -18.45
CA LEU A 15 6.15 -2.52 -18.93
C LEU A 15 7.19 -2.06 -17.90
N ALA A 16 7.00 -0.87 -17.30
CA ALA A 16 7.91 -0.36 -16.28
C ALA A 16 7.95 -1.25 -15.03
N ALA A 17 6.79 -1.77 -14.61
CA ALA A 17 6.69 -2.73 -13.52
C ALA A 17 7.40 -4.04 -13.87
N ALA A 18 7.18 -4.57 -15.09
CA ALA A 18 7.86 -5.78 -15.55
C ALA A 18 9.38 -5.61 -15.57
N CYS A 19 9.92 -4.47 -16.02
CA CYS A 19 11.34 -4.18 -15.96
C CYS A 19 11.85 -4.06 -14.52
N THR A 20 11.12 -3.36 -13.66
CA THR A 20 11.48 -3.18 -12.24
C THR A 20 11.54 -4.52 -11.51
N LEU A 21 10.50 -5.33 -11.65
CA LEU A 21 10.38 -6.63 -10.98
C LEU A 21 11.31 -7.68 -11.60
N GLY A 22 11.45 -7.68 -12.93
CA GLY A 22 12.33 -8.59 -13.66
C GLY A 22 13.82 -8.33 -13.42
N THR A 23 14.19 -7.10 -13.06
CA THR A 23 15.56 -6.76 -12.60
C THR A 23 15.74 -6.94 -11.08
N GLY A 24 14.71 -7.41 -10.37
CA GLY A 24 14.76 -7.76 -8.96
C GLY A 24 14.34 -6.65 -7.98
N GLY A 25 13.89 -5.48 -8.45
CA GLY A 25 13.48 -4.38 -7.58
C GLY A 25 12.52 -4.84 -6.46
N SER A 26 12.78 -4.41 -5.21
CA SER A 26 12.03 -4.84 -4.02
C SER A 26 10.63 -4.20 -3.96
N LEU A 27 9.79 -4.57 -4.91
CA LEU A 27 8.40 -4.15 -5.08
C LEU A 27 7.57 -5.37 -5.53
N GLY A 28 6.25 -5.20 -5.69
CA GLY A 28 5.34 -6.24 -6.14
C GLY A 28 4.53 -5.85 -7.38
N PRO A 29 3.99 -6.85 -8.13
CA PRO A 29 3.16 -6.61 -9.32
C PRO A 29 1.74 -6.13 -8.98
N GLU A 30 1.31 -6.28 -7.74
CA GLU A 30 -0.10 -6.08 -7.34
C GLU A 30 -0.60 -4.65 -7.51
N GLY A 31 0.23 -3.65 -7.17
CA GLY A 31 -0.11 -2.25 -7.41
C GLY A 31 -0.32 -1.96 -8.91
N PRO A 32 0.67 -2.27 -9.77
CA PRO A 32 0.51 -2.18 -11.21
C PRO A 32 -0.68 -2.98 -11.77
N SER A 33 -0.96 -4.18 -11.24
CA SER A 33 -2.10 -5.02 -11.66
C SER A 33 -3.45 -4.31 -11.42
N VAL A 34 -3.63 -3.71 -10.24
CA VAL A 34 -4.82 -2.91 -9.91
C VAL A 34 -4.98 -1.73 -10.87
N GLU A 35 -3.90 -0.98 -11.11
CA GLU A 35 -3.94 0.17 -12.02
C GLU A 35 -4.26 -0.22 -13.47
N ILE A 36 -3.78 -1.39 -13.92
CA ILE A 36 -4.13 -1.94 -15.24
C ILE A 36 -5.62 -2.30 -15.30
N GLY A 37 -6.14 -2.94 -14.25
CA GLY A 37 -7.57 -3.27 -14.15
C GLY A 37 -8.45 -2.02 -14.18
N GLU A 38 -8.09 -1.00 -13.40
CA GLU A 38 -8.75 0.31 -13.38
C GLU A 38 -8.70 1.02 -14.75
N ALA A 39 -7.57 0.97 -15.45
CA ALA A 39 -7.44 1.58 -16.77
C ALA A 39 -8.25 0.83 -17.83
N THR A 40 -8.31 -0.50 -17.77
CA THR A 40 -9.18 -1.32 -18.61
C THR A 40 -10.65 -0.96 -18.38
N ALA A 41 -11.06 -0.75 -17.12
CA ALA A 41 -12.42 -0.30 -16.80
C ALA A 41 -12.75 1.05 -17.45
N VAL A 42 -11.83 2.03 -17.40
CA VAL A 42 -12.00 3.33 -18.07
C VAL A 42 -12.10 3.20 -19.59
N ALA A 43 -11.34 2.27 -20.20
CA ALA A 43 -11.43 1.98 -21.62
C ALA A 43 -12.80 1.40 -22.01
N VAL A 44 -13.31 0.46 -21.21
CA VAL A 44 -14.61 -0.18 -21.43
C VAL A 44 -15.78 0.78 -21.21
N SER A 45 -15.69 1.75 -20.28
CA SER A 45 -16.75 2.75 -20.07
C SER A 45 -16.80 3.86 -21.13
N GLY A 46 -15.97 3.79 -22.17
CA GLY A 46 -15.88 4.83 -23.19
C GLY A 46 -15.39 6.18 -22.64
N GLY A 47 -14.66 6.19 -21.52
CA GLY A 47 -14.15 7.41 -20.87
C GLY A 47 -15.21 8.21 -20.08
N THR A 48 -16.46 7.75 -20.03
CA THR A 48 -17.51 8.45 -19.32
C THR A 48 -17.51 8.09 -17.82
N MET A 49 -17.52 9.11 -16.97
CA MET A 49 -17.57 8.97 -15.50
C MET A 49 -18.99 9.23 -14.99
N GLY A 50 -19.88 8.25 -15.16
CA GLY A 50 -21.21 8.22 -14.54
C GLY A 50 -21.23 7.36 -13.27
N GLY A 51 -22.39 7.19 -12.62
CA GLY A 51 -22.50 6.35 -11.42
C GLY A 51 -22.10 4.88 -11.66
N ARG A 52 -22.29 4.36 -12.88
CA ARG A 52 -21.80 3.04 -13.31
C ARG A 52 -20.28 2.95 -13.44
N ALA A 53 -19.59 4.08 -13.67
CA ALA A 53 -18.14 4.10 -13.84
C ALA A 53 -17.41 3.78 -12.54
N THR A 54 -17.95 4.20 -11.39
CA THR A 54 -17.41 3.85 -10.07
C THR A 54 -17.43 2.33 -9.84
N ALA A 55 -18.56 1.68 -10.13
CA ALA A 55 -18.68 0.23 -9.99
C ALA A 55 -17.75 -0.52 -10.94
N LEU A 56 -17.60 -0.03 -12.18
CA LEU A 56 -16.70 -0.62 -13.17
C LEU A 56 -15.23 -0.44 -12.77
N PHE A 57 -14.86 0.71 -12.22
CA PHE A 57 -13.52 0.98 -11.69
C PHE A 57 -13.19 0.05 -10.52
N ALA A 58 -14.13 -0.10 -9.58
CA ALA A 58 -14.02 -1.05 -8.47
C ALA A 58 -13.89 -2.50 -8.97
N ALA A 59 -14.64 -2.87 -10.02
CA ALA A 59 -14.53 -4.19 -10.64
C ALA A 59 -13.18 -4.42 -11.32
N GLY A 60 -12.60 -3.39 -11.94
CA GLY A 60 -11.24 -3.42 -12.49
C GLY A 60 -10.16 -3.58 -11.41
N ALA A 61 -10.24 -2.79 -10.33
CA ALA A 61 -9.33 -2.91 -9.19
C ALA A 61 -9.39 -4.31 -8.54
N SER A 62 -10.61 -4.83 -8.33
CA SER A 62 -10.86 -6.18 -7.83
C SER A 62 -10.24 -7.26 -8.71
N ALA A 63 -10.41 -7.16 -10.04
CA ALA A 63 -9.80 -8.09 -10.99
C ALA A 63 -8.27 -8.09 -10.89
N GLY A 64 -7.65 -6.93 -10.71
CA GLY A 64 -6.20 -6.80 -10.56
C GLY A 64 -5.66 -7.57 -9.35
N ILE A 65 -6.27 -7.40 -8.18
CA ILE A 65 -5.90 -8.14 -6.95
C ILE A 65 -6.22 -9.64 -7.10
N ALA A 66 -7.41 -9.98 -7.60
CA ALA A 66 -7.84 -11.37 -7.76
C ALA A 66 -6.93 -12.16 -8.71
N ALA A 67 -6.50 -11.53 -9.81
CA ALA A 67 -5.57 -12.15 -10.76
C ALA A 67 -4.16 -12.30 -10.19
N GLY A 68 -3.68 -11.31 -9.43
CA GLY A 68 -2.32 -11.28 -8.89
C GLY A 68 -2.09 -12.29 -7.77
N PHE A 69 -3.06 -12.45 -6.88
CA PHE A 69 -2.97 -13.38 -5.75
C PHE A 69 -3.71 -14.70 -5.95
N ASN A 70 -4.43 -14.87 -7.05
CA ASN A 70 -5.38 -15.96 -7.22
C ASN A 70 -6.43 -16.02 -6.07
N ALA A 71 -6.88 -14.84 -5.63
CA ALA A 71 -7.71 -14.65 -4.44
C ALA A 71 -8.95 -13.78 -4.77
N PRO A 72 -9.99 -14.36 -5.40
CA PRO A 72 -11.18 -13.61 -5.81
C PRO A 72 -11.96 -12.99 -4.65
N VAL A 73 -12.07 -13.64 -3.49
CA VAL A 73 -12.78 -13.08 -2.34
C VAL A 73 -12.03 -11.86 -1.80
N ALA A 74 -10.70 -11.97 -1.66
CA ALA A 74 -9.87 -10.84 -1.27
C ALA A 74 -10.00 -9.65 -2.25
N GLY A 75 -10.01 -9.91 -3.56
CA GLY A 75 -10.21 -8.86 -4.58
C GLY A 75 -11.52 -8.10 -4.43
N VAL A 76 -12.62 -8.79 -4.08
CA VAL A 76 -13.93 -8.16 -3.88
C VAL A 76 -13.91 -7.24 -2.67
N PHE A 77 -13.37 -7.71 -1.55
CA PHE A 77 -13.28 -6.89 -0.34
C PHE A 77 -12.29 -5.75 -0.48
N PHE A 78 -11.23 -5.92 -1.26
CA PHE A 78 -10.34 -4.82 -1.65
C PHE A 78 -11.10 -3.70 -2.36
N ALA A 79 -11.96 -4.06 -3.31
CA ALA A 79 -12.78 -3.08 -4.00
C ALA A 79 -13.78 -2.38 -3.06
N VAL A 80 -14.36 -3.08 -2.09
CA VAL A 80 -15.24 -2.46 -1.09
C VAL A 80 -14.46 -1.54 -0.14
N GLU A 81 -13.35 -2.02 0.40
CA GLU A 81 -12.54 -1.35 1.43
C GLU A 81 -11.79 -0.13 0.89
N VAL A 82 -11.26 -0.23 -0.34
CA VAL A 82 -10.40 0.81 -0.95
C VAL A 82 -11.10 1.54 -2.08
N ALA A 83 -11.71 0.84 -3.05
CA ALA A 83 -12.19 1.49 -4.27
C ALA A 83 -13.55 2.18 -4.09
N LEU A 84 -14.51 1.55 -3.41
CA LEU A 84 -15.85 2.08 -3.21
C LEU A 84 -15.87 3.15 -2.12
N LYS A 85 -15.16 2.95 -1.01
CA LYS A 85 -15.03 3.95 0.05
C LYS A 85 -14.51 5.30 -0.45
N GLN A 86 -13.48 5.28 -1.31
CA GLN A 86 -12.94 6.51 -1.91
C GLN A 86 -13.94 7.21 -2.85
N ALA A 87 -14.82 6.46 -3.51
CA ALA A 87 -15.81 7.03 -4.40
C ALA A 87 -16.99 7.64 -3.63
N GLU A 88 -17.43 7.00 -2.55
CA GLU A 88 -18.45 7.54 -1.64
C GLU A 88 -17.99 8.84 -1.00
N GLU A 89 -16.75 8.89 -0.47
CA GLU A 89 -16.18 10.11 0.13
C GLU A 89 -16.14 11.28 -0.87
N ARG A 90 -15.75 11.03 -2.13
CA ARG A 90 -15.72 12.05 -3.19
C ARG A 90 -17.11 12.54 -3.59
N ALA A 91 -18.11 11.64 -3.62
CA ALA A 91 -19.48 12.01 -3.93
C ALA A 91 -20.07 12.93 -2.85
N VAL A 92 -19.83 12.63 -1.58
CA VAL A 92 -20.25 13.46 -0.44
C VAL A 92 -19.61 14.84 -0.50
N LEU A 93 -18.31 14.93 -0.74
CA LEU A 93 -17.61 16.21 -0.85
C LEU A 93 -18.15 17.07 -2.00
N THR A 94 -18.42 16.46 -3.15
CA THR A 94 -19.00 17.16 -4.31
C THR A 94 -20.41 17.69 -4.01
N ALA A 95 -21.21 16.91 -3.26
CA ALA A 95 -22.55 17.33 -2.84
C ALA A 95 -22.49 18.51 -1.84
N LEU A 96 -21.55 18.47 -0.89
CA LEU A 96 -21.34 19.55 0.07
C LEU A 96 -20.85 20.84 -0.59
N ASP A 97 -19.93 20.75 -1.55
CA ASP A 97 -19.48 21.92 -2.31
C ASP A 97 -20.63 22.52 -3.13
N ARG A 98 -21.51 21.68 -3.70
CA ARG A 98 -22.71 22.15 -4.40
C ARG A 98 -23.65 22.90 -3.46
N GLN A 99 -23.91 22.37 -2.27
CA GLN A 99 -24.72 23.04 -1.26
C GLN A 99 -24.09 24.36 -0.76
N ARG A 100 -22.76 24.42 -0.63
CA ARG A 100 -22.06 25.66 -0.29
C ARG A 100 -22.20 26.72 -1.37
N LEU A 101 -22.11 26.33 -2.64
CA LEU A 101 -22.28 27.24 -3.76
C LEU A 101 -23.73 27.73 -3.89
N GLU A 102 -24.71 26.85 -3.67
CA GLU A 102 -26.13 27.21 -3.65
C GLU A 102 -26.48 28.10 -2.44
N GLY A 103 -25.91 27.83 -1.28
CA GLY A 103 -26.05 28.67 -0.08
C GLY A 103 -25.35 30.04 -0.21
N ALA A 104 -24.21 30.11 -0.90
CA ALA A 104 -23.54 31.36 -1.21
C ALA A 104 -24.26 32.18 -2.31
N GLN A 105 -25.07 31.53 -3.14
CA GLN A 105 -25.94 32.15 -4.15
C GLN A 105 -27.36 32.44 -3.63
N GLY A 106 -27.57 32.40 -2.31
CA GLY A 106 -28.78 32.84 -1.60
C GLY A 106 -29.03 34.35 -1.65
N GLY A 107 -28.78 34.98 -2.80
CA GLY A 107 -29.09 36.37 -3.14
C GLY A 107 -29.36 36.46 -4.64
N SER A 108 -30.60 36.13 -5.03
CA SER A 108 -31.19 36.42 -6.35
C SER A 108 -30.60 35.65 -7.54
N ALA A 109 -31.12 34.46 -7.82
CA ALA A 109 -31.18 33.95 -9.18
C ALA A 109 -32.51 33.22 -9.42
N GLU A 110 -33.28 33.85 -10.31
CA GLU A 110 -34.56 33.48 -10.86
C GLU A 110 -34.58 32.05 -11.42
N VAL A 111 -35.68 31.34 -11.17
CA VAL A 111 -35.97 30.01 -11.71
C VAL A 111 -36.15 30.11 -13.23
N ALA A 112 -35.09 29.86 -13.98
CA ALA A 112 -35.18 29.58 -15.41
C ALA A 112 -35.66 28.13 -15.60
N GLY A 113 -36.88 27.96 -16.13
CA GLY A 113 -37.46 26.67 -16.47
C GLY A 113 -36.69 25.90 -17.55
N PRO A 114 -37.04 24.61 -17.77
CA PRO A 114 -36.25 23.71 -18.59
C PRO A 114 -36.46 24.03 -20.07
N SER A 115 -35.42 24.58 -20.72
CA SER A 115 -35.36 24.67 -22.18
C SER A 115 -34.32 23.68 -22.72
N GLY A 116 -34.74 22.94 -23.73
CA GLY A 116 -34.13 21.68 -24.17
C GLY A 116 -32.66 21.76 -24.57
N GLY A 117 -31.88 20.84 -24.01
CA GLY A 117 -30.62 20.36 -24.54
C GLY A 117 -30.67 18.83 -24.53
N SER A 118 -30.35 18.22 -25.66
CA SER A 118 -30.23 16.78 -25.92
C SER A 118 -29.92 15.93 -24.68
N GLY A 119 -30.81 14.98 -24.37
CA GLY A 119 -30.73 14.13 -23.19
C GLY A 119 -29.40 13.40 -23.07
N GLN A 120 -28.52 13.92 -22.23
CA GLN A 120 -27.69 13.04 -21.43
C GLN A 120 -28.61 12.47 -20.37
N GLN A 121 -29.16 11.28 -20.64
CA GLN A 121 -29.74 10.45 -19.60
C GLN A 121 -28.67 10.32 -18.53
N GLN A 122 -28.86 11.04 -17.42
CA GLN A 122 -28.03 10.89 -16.26
C GLN A 122 -28.35 9.51 -15.70
N GLU A 123 -27.57 8.51 -16.13
CA GLU A 123 -27.72 7.14 -15.66
C GLU A 123 -27.65 7.15 -14.14
N LEU A 124 -28.74 6.72 -13.49
CA LEU A 124 -28.74 6.52 -12.06
C LEU A 124 -27.55 5.62 -11.68
N PRO A 125 -26.85 5.91 -10.57
CA PRO A 125 -25.83 5.00 -10.07
C PRO A 125 -26.43 3.60 -9.90
N PRO A 126 -25.67 2.53 -10.24
CA PRO A 126 -26.14 1.18 -10.03
C PRO A 126 -26.48 0.98 -8.55
N SER A 127 -27.50 0.16 -8.28
CA SER A 127 -27.77 -0.25 -6.90
C SER A 127 -26.51 -0.92 -6.31
N THR A 128 -26.28 -0.77 -5.01
CA THR A 128 -25.13 -1.36 -4.32
C THR A 128 -25.01 -2.86 -4.60
N SER A 129 -26.15 -3.56 -4.68
CA SER A 129 -26.22 -4.98 -5.06
C SER A 129 -25.66 -5.24 -6.47
N THR A 130 -26.01 -4.41 -7.45
CA THR A 130 -25.50 -4.54 -8.82
C THR A 130 -23.99 -4.24 -8.88
N ALA A 131 -23.50 -3.25 -8.14
CA ALA A 131 -22.08 -2.94 -8.09
C ALA A 131 -21.26 -4.09 -7.50
N ILE A 132 -21.72 -4.68 -6.38
CA ILE A 132 -21.08 -5.84 -5.77
C ILE A 132 -21.09 -7.04 -6.74
N ALA A 133 -22.19 -7.28 -7.45
CA ALA A 133 -22.27 -8.35 -8.45
C ALA A 133 -21.25 -8.16 -9.60
N MET A 134 -21.08 -6.93 -10.10
CA MET A 134 -20.05 -6.64 -11.12
C MET A 134 -18.63 -6.91 -10.59
N VAL A 135 -18.35 -6.46 -9.37
CA VAL A 135 -17.07 -6.68 -8.69
C VAL A 135 -16.78 -8.17 -8.52
N LEU A 136 -17.77 -8.95 -8.08
CA LEU A 136 -17.68 -10.41 -7.90
C LEU A 136 -17.40 -11.14 -9.22
N ILE A 137 -18.19 -10.87 -10.27
CA ILE A 137 -18.03 -11.52 -11.57
C ILE A 137 -16.64 -11.21 -12.15
N SER A 138 -16.19 -9.96 -12.03
CA SER A 138 -14.88 -9.52 -12.48
C SER A 138 -13.75 -10.25 -11.73
N ALA A 139 -13.83 -10.30 -10.39
CA ALA A 139 -12.83 -10.98 -9.55
C ALA A 139 -12.68 -12.46 -9.91
N VAL A 140 -13.80 -13.18 -9.97
CA VAL A 140 -13.82 -14.61 -10.27
C VAL A 140 -13.31 -14.88 -11.68
N THR A 141 -13.76 -14.10 -12.66
CA THR A 141 -13.31 -14.25 -14.05
C THR A 141 -11.81 -13.99 -14.16
N ALA A 142 -11.30 -12.95 -13.52
CA ALA A 142 -9.87 -12.61 -13.55
C ALA A 142 -9.01 -13.70 -12.88
N SER A 143 -9.44 -14.23 -11.73
CA SER A 143 -8.78 -15.36 -11.08
C SER A 143 -8.77 -16.61 -11.97
N VAL A 144 -9.91 -16.98 -12.58
CA VAL A 144 -9.98 -18.13 -13.50
C VAL A 144 -9.06 -17.95 -14.71
N VAL A 145 -9.06 -16.76 -15.33
CA VAL A 145 -8.17 -16.47 -16.48
C VAL A 145 -6.70 -16.53 -16.06
N SER A 146 -6.36 -15.99 -14.89
CA SER A 146 -5.01 -16.05 -14.32
C SER A 146 -4.57 -17.50 -14.11
N GLN A 147 -5.43 -18.34 -13.53
CA GLN A 147 -5.14 -19.76 -13.30
C GLN A 147 -4.91 -20.54 -14.61
N GLN A 148 -5.66 -20.22 -15.67
CA GLN A 148 -5.49 -20.88 -16.96
C GLN A 148 -4.17 -20.50 -17.65
N GLY A 149 -3.67 -19.27 -17.43
CA GLY A 149 -2.42 -18.80 -18.02
C GLY A 149 -1.17 -19.12 -17.20
N LEU A 150 -1.25 -19.01 -15.88
CA LEU A 150 -0.12 -19.10 -14.95
C LEU A 150 -0.11 -20.38 -14.10
N GLY A 151 -1.18 -21.17 -14.15
CA GLY A 151 -1.37 -22.37 -13.35
C GLY A 151 -2.26 -22.13 -12.13
N SER A 152 -2.85 -23.20 -11.61
CA SER A 152 -3.75 -23.17 -10.45
C SER A 152 -3.04 -23.25 -9.10
N ALA A 153 -1.71 -23.37 -9.11
CA ALA A 153 -0.91 -23.42 -7.88
C ALA A 153 -1.02 -22.07 -7.13
N PRO A 154 -1.13 -22.09 -5.79
CA PRO A 154 -1.10 -20.87 -4.98
C PRO A 154 0.22 -20.11 -5.16
N ALA A 155 0.19 -18.78 -4.99
CA ALA A 155 1.36 -17.92 -5.16
C ALA A 155 2.50 -18.23 -4.18
N PHE A 156 2.18 -18.76 -3.00
CA PHE A 156 3.15 -19.29 -2.05
C PHE A 156 2.56 -20.47 -1.27
N VAL A 157 3.43 -21.42 -0.88
CA VAL A 157 3.06 -22.67 -0.19
C VAL A 157 2.88 -22.37 1.29
N VAL A 158 1.64 -22.43 1.75
CA VAL A 158 1.29 -22.17 3.15
C VAL A 158 1.38 -23.49 3.93
N PRO A 159 2.20 -23.54 5.02
CA PRO A 159 2.17 -24.65 5.96
C PRO A 159 0.82 -24.77 6.68
N GLU A 160 0.51 -25.94 7.21
CA GLU A 160 -0.71 -26.17 8.01
C GLU A 160 -0.69 -25.32 9.29
N PHE A 161 -1.79 -24.66 9.62
CA PHE A 161 -1.87 -23.78 10.78
C PHE A 161 -2.37 -24.54 12.02
N ASP A 162 -1.54 -24.56 13.06
CA ASP A 162 -1.88 -25.24 14.32
C ASP A 162 -2.06 -24.22 15.46
N LEU A 163 -3.30 -24.05 15.92
CA LEU A 163 -3.61 -23.31 17.14
C LEU A 163 -3.78 -24.32 18.28
N ARG A 164 -2.79 -24.41 19.17
CA ARG A 164 -2.77 -25.45 20.22
C ARG A 164 -3.60 -25.05 21.42
N SER A 165 -3.66 -23.76 21.73
CA SER A 165 -4.44 -23.24 22.85
C SER A 165 -5.00 -21.85 22.60
N SER A 166 -6.23 -21.59 23.06
CA SER A 166 -6.82 -20.24 23.08
C SER A 166 -6.02 -19.26 23.96
N ALA A 167 -5.18 -19.78 24.87
CA ALA A 167 -4.27 -18.98 25.68
C ALA A 167 -3.14 -18.33 24.86
N GLU A 168 -2.95 -18.72 23.59
CA GLU A 168 -1.97 -18.10 22.69
C GLU A 168 -2.46 -16.78 22.10
N LEU A 169 -3.76 -16.47 22.15
CA LEU A 169 -4.34 -15.26 21.54
C LEU A 169 -3.67 -13.94 21.97
N PRO A 170 -3.26 -13.74 23.23
CA PRO A 170 -2.49 -12.56 23.63
C PRO A 170 -1.13 -12.43 22.93
N LEU A 171 -0.50 -13.53 22.51
CA LEU A 171 0.76 -13.52 21.75
C LEU A 171 0.53 -12.92 20.36
N TYR A 172 -0.55 -13.33 19.69
CA TYR A 172 -0.93 -12.77 18.39
C TYR A 172 -1.35 -11.30 18.48
N LEU A 173 -1.93 -10.87 19.60
CA LEU A 173 -2.18 -9.44 19.86
C LEU A 173 -0.87 -8.64 19.87
N PHE A 174 0.16 -9.13 20.57
CA PHE A 174 1.47 -8.47 20.59
C PHE A 174 2.16 -8.49 19.23
N LEU A 175 2.05 -9.60 18.50
CA LEU A 175 2.51 -9.67 17.10
C LEU A 175 1.81 -8.62 16.22
N GLY A 176 0.51 -8.41 16.41
CA GLY A 176 -0.24 -7.33 15.75
C GLY A 176 0.32 -5.95 16.06
N LEU A 177 0.65 -5.67 17.33
CA LEU A 177 1.25 -4.41 17.74
C LEU A 177 2.63 -4.19 17.10
N LEU A 178 3.48 -5.23 17.08
CA LEU A 178 4.78 -5.19 16.39
C LEU A 178 4.60 -4.98 14.89
N GLY A 179 3.66 -5.70 14.26
CA GLY A 179 3.32 -5.56 12.85
C GLY A 179 2.87 -4.15 12.49
N GLY A 180 2.06 -3.52 13.35
CA GLY A 180 1.66 -2.12 13.21
C GLY A 180 2.84 -1.15 13.36
N GLY A 181 3.72 -1.38 14.33
CA GLY A 181 4.96 -0.61 14.50
C GLY A 181 5.87 -0.67 13.27
N VAL A 182 6.12 -1.88 12.75
CA VAL A 182 6.92 -2.11 11.53
C VAL A 182 6.26 -1.47 10.31
N SER A 183 4.94 -1.58 10.19
CA SER A 183 4.17 -0.93 9.12
C SER A 183 4.27 0.59 9.16
N ALA A 184 4.15 1.20 10.35
CA ALA A 184 4.29 2.64 10.53
C ALA A 184 5.72 3.10 10.20
N MET A 185 6.74 2.34 10.63
CA MET A 185 8.14 2.58 10.29
C MET A 185 8.37 2.50 8.77
N GLY A 186 7.85 1.46 8.12
CA GLY A 186 7.95 1.26 6.68
C GLY A 186 7.35 2.42 5.88
N ASN A 187 6.15 2.88 6.27
CA ASN A 187 5.51 4.05 5.69
C ASN A 187 6.37 5.33 5.85
N ARG A 188 6.90 5.58 7.07
CA ARG A 188 7.79 6.74 7.31
C ARG A 188 9.07 6.68 6.48
N LEU A 189 9.65 5.49 6.30
CA LEU A 189 10.85 5.32 5.49
C LEU A 189 10.58 5.55 4.00
N VAL A 190 9.44 5.09 3.47
CA VAL A 190 9.02 5.39 2.10
C VAL A 190 8.84 6.90 1.90
N ASP A 191 8.17 7.57 2.83
CA ASP A 191 7.97 9.03 2.78
C ASP A 191 9.30 9.78 2.87
N ALA A 192 10.20 9.36 3.77
CA ALA A 192 11.52 9.93 3.94
C ALA A 192 12.40 9.74 2.69
N ALA A 193 12.38 8.54 2.08
CA ALA A 193 13.08 8.25 0.84
C ALA A 193 12.57 9.12 -0.30
N THR A 194 11.25 9.21 -0.47
CA THR A 194 10.60 10.05 -1.49
C THR A 194 11.00 11.52 -1.32
N ALA A 195 10.95 12.04 -0.09
CA ALA A 195 11.39 13.39 0.20
C ALA A 195 12.90 13.59 -0.02
N GLY A 196 13.72 12.57 0.25
CA GLY A 196 15.16 12.57 -0.03
C GLY A 196 15.46 12.73 -1.51
N PHE A 197 14.83 11.91 -2.37
CA PHE A 197 14.99 12.02 -3.82
C PHE A 197 14.45 13.34 -4.39
N ALA A 198 13.32 13.84 -3.86
CA ALA A 198 12.80 15.15 -4.23
C ALA A 198 13.76 16.30 -3.85
N ARG A 199 14.42 16.23 -2.69
CA ARG A 199 15.45 17.20 -2.30
C ARG A 199 16.69 17.10 -3.19
N ALA A 200 17.11 15.90 -3.56
CA ALA A 200 18.24 15.69 -4.47
C ALA A 200 17.95 16.26 -5.88
N GLU A 201 16.70 16.18 -6.34
CA GLU A 201 16.24 16.84 -7.56
C GLU A 201 16.33 18.36 -7.44
N ALA A 202 15.78 18.93 -6.36
CA ALA A 202 15.76 20.38 -6.14
C ALA A 202 17.17 20.97 -5.98
N ALA A 203 18.10 20.20 -5.43
CA ALA A 203 19.51 20.57 -5.31
C ALA A 203 20.30 20.40 -6.64
N GLY A 204 19.68 19.88 -7.70
CA GLY A 204 20.34 19.64 -8.99
C GLY A 204 21.32 18.46 -8.98
N ILE A 205 21.32 17.62 -7.93
CA ILE A 205 22.25 16.49 -7.77
C ILE A 205 21.83 15.32 -8.67
N ALA A 206 20.53 15.01 -8.72
CA ALA A 206 20.00 13.87 -9.46
C ALA A 206 18.74 14.25 -10.26
N PRO A 207 18.77 14.23 -11.60
CA PRO A 207 17.59 14.54 -12.41
C PRO A 207 16.54 13.43 -12.26
N ARG A 208 15.24 13.77 -12.37
CA ARG A 208 14.11 12.83 -12.22
C ARG A 208 14.26 11.54 -13.02
N ALA A 209 14.79 11.65 -14.24
CA ALA A 209 14.97 10.50 -15.13
C ALA A 209 15.98 9.46 -14.59
N LEU A 210 16.95 9.88 -13.78
CA LEU A 210 17.99 9.01 -13.24
C LEU A 210 17.61 8.39 -11.89
N GLN A 211 16.67 8.98 -11.16
CA GLN A 211 16.30 8.52 -9.82
C GLN A 211 15.91 7.03 -9.77
N PRO A 212 15.07 6.50 -10.68
CA PRO A 212 14.74 5.08 -10.68
C PRO A 212 15.97 4.17 -10.87
N ALA A 213 16.95 4.61 -11.66
CA ALA A 213 18.20 3.87 -11.87
C ALA A 213 19.05 3.83 -10.58
N ILE A 214 19.05 4.92 -9.79
CA ILE A 214 19.71 4.96 -8.48
C ILE A 214 19.04 4.00 -7.51
N GLY A 215 17.71 3.97 -7.47
CA GLY A 215 16.97 3.02 -6.64
C GLY A 215 17.23 1.56 -7.02
N GLY A 216 17.27 1.27 -8.32
CA GLY A 216 17.62 -0.06 -8.84
C GLY A 216 19.06 -0.46 -8.51
N ALA A 217 20.01 0.47 -8.66
CA ALA A 217 21.41 0.24 -8.32
C ALA A 217 21.60 -0.01 -6.81
N PHE A 218 20.88 0.72 -5.95
CA PHE A 218 20.85 0.46 -4.51
C PHE A 218 20.33 -0.95 -4.20
N ALA A 219 19.19 -1.33 -4.78
CA ALA A 219 18.63 -2.68 -4.59
C ALA A 219 19.60 -3.77 -5.07
N GLY A 220 20.26 -3.57 -6.21
CA GLY A 220 21.30 -4.46 -6.70
C GLY A 220 22.51 -4.56 -5.77
N ALA A 221 22.96 -3.44 -5.19
CA ALA A 221 24.07 -3.44 -4.24
C ALA A 221 23.72 -4.20 -2.94
N VAL A 222 22.51 -4.03 -2.42
CA VAL A 222 22.03 -4.82 -1.26
C VAL A 222 21.96 -6.30 -1.61
N ALA A 223 21.51 -6.64 -2.81
CA ALA A 223 21.35 -8.02 -3.25
C ALA A 223 22.64 -8.81 -3.43
N ILE A 224 23.79 -8.15 -3.55
CA ILE A 224 25.11 -8.83 -3.54
C ILE A 224 25.31 -9.55 -2.20
N PHE A 225 24.82 -8.98 -1.11
CA PHE A 225 24.98 -9.54 0.24
C PHE A 225 23.71 -10.27 0.71
N ALA A 226 22.54 -9.82 0.30
CA ALA A 226 21.25 -10.38 0.72
C ALA A 226 20.28 -10.52 -0.48
N PRO A 227 20.47 -11.53 -1.37
CA PRO A 227 19.66 -11.70 -2.58
C PRO A 227 18.18 -11.98 -2.29
N GLN A 228 17.85 -12.48 -1.09
CA GLN A 228 16.48 -12.73 -0.62
C GLN A 228 15.65 -11.43 -0.51
N VAL A 229 16.31 -10.28 -0.47
CA VAL A 229 15.65 -8.97 -0.42
C VAL A 229 15.00 -8.60 -1.77
N LEU A 230 15.42 -9.20 -2.88
CA LEU A 230 14.84 -8.92 -4.20
C LEU A 230 13.42 -9.49 -4.35
N TYR A 231 12.72 -9.06 -5.39
CA TYR A 231 11.50 -9.73 -5.82
C TYR A 231 11.86 -11.00 -6.62
N GLN A 232 11.32 -12.15 -6.20
CA GLN A 232 11.61 -13.46 -6.81
C GLN A 232 10.34 -14.30 -7.01
N GLY A 233 9.19 -13.66 -7.30
CA GLY A 233 7.93 -14.39 -7.48
C GLY A 233 7.50 -15.21 -6.26
N PHE A 234 7.76 -14.69 -5.05
CA PHE A 234 7.51 -15.33 -3.74
C PHE A 234 8.40 -16.55 -3.37
N ASN A 235 9.41 -16.92 -4.15
CA ASN A 235 10.33 -18.01 -3.76
C ASN A 235 11.03 -17.75 -2.42
N ASN A 236 11.55 -16.53 -2.25
CA ASN A 236 12.13 -16.05 -0.99
C ASN A 236 11.14 -16.05 0.19
N LEU A 237 9.85 -15.86 -0.08
CA LEU A 237 8.80 -15.99 0.94
C LEU A 237 8.57 -17.47 1.31
N ASN A 238 8.52 -18.36 0.32
CA ASN A 238 8.40 -19.80 0.53
C ASN A 238 9.57 -20.35 1.34
N GLU A 239 10.78 -19.84 1.11
CA GLU A 239 11.96 -20.19 1.91
C GLU A 239 11.78 -19.80 3.38
N ILE A 240 11.31 -18.59 3.70
CA ILE A 240 11.02 -18.18 5.09
C ILE A 240 9.98 -19.10 5.72
N LEU A 241 8.91 -19.41 5.00
CA LEU A 241 7.84 -20.30 5.49
C LEU A 241 8.33 -21.72 5.71
N THR A 242 9.19 -22.22 4.84
CA THR A 242 9.77 -23.57 4.93
C THR A 242 10.85 -23.65 6.00
N LEU A 243 11.62 -22.58 6.20
CA LEU A 243 12.60 -22.50 7.28
C LEU A 243 11.92 -22.44 8.64
N ALA A 244 10.89 -21.60 8.77
CA ALA A 244 10.01 -21.60 9.92
C ALA A 244 9.40 -23.00 10.09
N ALA A 245 8.90 -23.62 9.00
CA ALA A 245 8.65 -25.06 8.77
C ALA A 245 9.47 -26.02 9.63
N SER A 246 10.76 -25.92 9.36
CA SER A 246 11.82 -26.83 9.76
C SER A 246 12.55 -26.42 11.02
N SER A 247 12.19 -25.32 11.68
CA SER A 247 12.91 -24.86 12.87
C SER A 247 12.67 -25.71 14.14
N GLY A 248 11.98 -26.85 14.00
CA GLY A 248 12.24 -28.03 14.82
C GLY A 248 13.48 -28.80 14.32
N GLU A 249 14.62 -28.58 14.98
CA GLU A 249 15.90 -29.29 14.81
C GLU A 249 16.48 -29.33 13.36
N ALA A 250 17.50 -28.49 13.09
CA ALA A 250 18.53 -28.65 12.02
C ALA A 250 18.52 -27.75 10.75
N ALA A 251 17.85 -26.59 10.71
CA ALA A 251 17.81 -25.74 9.49
C ALA A 251 18.74 -24.49 9.49
N ALA A 252 19.57 -24.27 10.51
CA ALA A 252 20.44 -23.09 10.58
C ALA A 252 21.70 -23.16 9.68
N GLY A 253 22.02 -24.33 9.12
CA GLY A 253 23.28 -24.58 8.40
C GLY A 253 23.28 -24.17 6.92
N GLU A 254 22.13 -24.22 6.23
CA GLU A 254 22.13 -24.07 4.76
C GLU A 254 21.96 -22.62 4.28
N LEU A 255 21.34 -21.74 5.08
CA LEU A 255 21.15 -20.33 4.69
C LEU A 255 22.37 -19.44 5.02
N ALA A 256 23.24 -19.86 5.96
CA ALA A 256 24.52 -19.21 6.22
C ALA A 256 25.48 -19.31 5.00
N GLY A 257 25.33 -20.36 4.18
CA GLY A 257 26.10 -20.53 2.94
C GLY A 257 25.69 -19.60 1.80
N ALA A 258 24.47 -19.04 1.83
CA ALA A 258 23.96 -18.18 0.76
C ALA A 258 24.17 -16.67 1.03
N VAL A 259 24.47 -16.29 2.27
CA VAL A 259 24.77 -14.90 2.70
C VAL A 259 26.29 -14.66 2.82
N ALA A 260 27.10 -15.72 2.85
CA ALA A 260 28.55 -15.64 3.01
C ALA A 260 29.31 -15.52 1.66
N THR A 261 29.24 -14.36 0.99
CA THR A 261 30.30 -13.98 0.05
C THR A 261 30.74 -12.54 0.27
N ALA A 262 31.52 -12.33 1.34
CA ALA A 262 32.43 -11.19 1.46
C ALA A 262 33.68 -11.48 2.31
N ASP A 263 33.69 -12.53 3.16
CA ASP A 263 34.82 -12.81 4.07
C ASP A 263 35.59 -14.12 3.80
N ALA A 264 35.40 -14.75 2.63
CA ALA A 264 36.11 -15.99 2.29
C ALA A 264 37.64 -15.83 2.14
N ALA A 265 38.17 -14.59 2.12
CA ALA A 265 39.62 -14.35 2.08
C ALA A 265 40.26 -14.23 3.48
N SER A 266 39.48 -13.92 4.52
CA SER A 266 39.97 -13.74 5.90
C SER A 266 39.76 -14.99 6.77
N ALA A 267 38.90 -15.94 6.34
CA ALA A 267 38.57 -17.16 7.07
C ALA A 267 39.46 -18.38 6.77
N LEU A 268 40.42 -18.28 5.85
CA LEU A 268 41.34 -19.39 5.51
C LEU A 268 42.53 -19.53 6.48
N ASP A 269 42.66 -18.65 7.49
CA ASP A 269 43.76 -18.68 8.48
C ASP A 269 43.29 -18.89 9.94
N ALA A 270 41.99 -19.04 10.18
CA ALA A 270 41.45 -19.29 11.52
C ALA A 270 40.94 -20.73 11.63
N GLY A 271 41.74 -21.58 12.26
CA GLY A 271 41.44 -23.00 12.46
C GLY A 271 40.08 -23.26 13.14
N ALA A 272 39.37 -24.25 12.59
CA ALA A 272 38.50 -25.27 13.21
C ALA A 272 37.56 -24.98 14.41
N ASP A 273 37.39 -23.77 14.92
CA ASP A 273 36.52 -23.48 16.08
C ASP A 273 35.87 -22.07 16.02
N ALA A 274 35.14 -21.75 14.94
CA ALA A 274 34.31 -20.54 14.85
C ALA A 274 32.81 -20.90 14.84
N PRO A 275 31.99 -20.48 15.82
CA PRO A 275 30.55 -20.75 15.81
C PRO A 275 29.84 -19.72 14.90
N SER A 276 29.69 -20.03 13.61
CA SER A 276 29.15 -19.10 12.61
C SER A 276 27.75 -19.48 12.11
N SER A 277 26.78 -19.63 13.01
CA SER A 277 25.35 -19.62 12.66
C SER A 277 24.64 -18.63 13.57
N ALA A 278 24.41 -17.40 13.09
CA ALA A 278 23.58 -16.47 13.82
C ALA A 278 22.22 -17.13 14.10
N PRO A 279 21.64 -16.98 15.31
CA PRO A 279 20.35 -17.57 15.62
C PRO A 279 19.29 -17.07 14.63
N MET A 280 18.39 -17.96 14.20
CA MET A 280 17.44 -17.73 13.10
C MET A 280 16.64 -16.43 13.26
N PHE A 281 16.27 -16.05 14.50
CA PHE A 281 15.56 -14.80 14.77
C PHE A 281 16.36 -13.54 14.38
N LEU A 282 17.70 -13.54 14.54
CA LEU A 282 18.55 -12.42 14.12
C LEU A 282 18.59 -12.31 12.60
N LEU A 283 18.67 -13.44 11.90
CA LEU A 283 18.63 -13.48 10.45
C LEU A 283 17.28 -12.95 9.92
N MET A 284 16.17 -13.36 10.53
CA MET A 284 14.85 -12.84 10.16
C MET A 284 14.74 -11.33 10.41
N LEU A 285 15.28 -10.84 11.52
CA LEU A 285 15.31 -9.40 11.84
C LEU A 285 16.16 -8.61 10.83
N GLU A 286 17.31 -9.15 10.44
CA GLU A 286 18.20 -8.57 9.43
C GLU A 286 17.53 -8.51 8.06
N LEU A 287 16.98 -9.63 7.58
CA LEU A 287 16.25 -9.69 6.30
C LEU A 287 15.06 -8.75 6.29
N MET A 288 14.32 -8.65 7.40
CA MET A 288 13.21 -7.71 7.56
C MET A 288 13.70 -6.26 7.43
N ALA A 289 14.75 -5.87 8.14
CA ALA A 289 15.30 -4.52 8.10
C ALA A 289 15.82 -4.15 6.69
N LEU A 290 16.54 -5.06 6.04
CA LEU A 290 17.02 -4.88 4.67
C LEU A 290 15.86 -4.79 3.66
N LYS A 291 14.80 -5.60 3.83
CA LYS A 291 13.62 -5.55 2.95
C LYS A 291 12.86 -4.23 3.11
N VAL A 292 12.63 -3.77 4.34
CA VAL A 292 11.95 -2.49 4.61
C VAL A 292 12.72 -1.33 3.96
N THR A 293 14.02 -1.25 4.18
CA THR A 293 14.89 -0.17 3.65
C THR A 293 15.00 -0.21 2.13
N THR A 294 15.21 -1.39 1.55
CA THR A 294 15.31 -1.56 0.09
C THR A 294 13.99 -1.24 -0.60
N THR A 295 12.86 -1.66 -0.03
CA THR A 295 11.53 -1.30 -0.53
C THR A 295 11.29 0.20 -0.47
N ALA A 296 11.69 0.86 0.63
CA ALA A 296 11.57 2.31 0.77
C ALA A 296 12.39 3.07 -0.26
N VAL A 297 13.64 2.68 -0.50
CA VAL A 297 14.50 3.30 -1.52
C VAL A 297 13.96 3.03 -2.93
N CYS A 298 13.56 1.80 -3.24
CA CYS A 298 12.94 1.47 -4.53
C CYS A 298 11.72 2.36 -4.79
N LYS A 299 10.79 2.41 -3.83
CA LYS A 299 9.56 3.20 -3.97
C LYS A 299 9.84 4.70 -4.03
N GLY A 300 10.70 5.21 -3.16
CA GLY A 300 11.05 6.64 -3.09
C GLY A 300 11.83 7.14 -4.31
N SER A 301 12.57 6.26 -4.98
CA SER A 301 13.30 6.58 -6.22
C SER A 301 12.42 6.71 -7.46
N GLY A 302 11.14 6.31 -7.37
CA GLY A 302 10.19 6.34 -8.48
C GLY A 302 10.14 5.06 -9.31
N LEU A 303 10.73 3.94 -8.86
CA LEU A 303 10.50 2.63 -9.48
C LEU A 303 9.02 2.25 -9.43
N VAL A 304 8.55 1.60 -10.50
CA VAL A 304 7.14 1.26 -10.65
C VAL A 304 6.87 -0.10 -10.02
N GLY A 305 6.01 -0.13 -9.02
CA GLY A 305 5.61 -1.36 -8.32
C GLY A 305 4.82 -1.06 -7.05
N GLY A 306 4.19 -2.10 -6.51
CA GLY A 306 3.40 -2.08 -5.29
C GLY A 306 4.22 -2.46 -4.05
N VAL A 307 3.70 -2.11 -2.87
CA VAL A 307 4.29 -2.47 -1.57
C VAL A 307 3.67 -3.73 -0.94
N TYR A 308 2.69 -4.34 -1.61
CA TYR A 308 1.93 -5.51 -1.12
C TYR A 308 2.83 -6.72 -0.92
N ALA A 309 3.51 -7.20 -1.98
CA ALA A 309 4.41 -8.35 -1.88
C ALA A 309 5.56 -8.13 -0.87
N PRO A 310 6.25 -6.97 -0.85
CA PRO A 310 7.21 -6.67 0.22
C PRO A 310 6.61 -6.72 1.63
N SER A 311 5.40 -6.20 1.83
CA SER A 311 4.76 -6.19 3.16
C SER A 311 4.45 -7.60 3.68
N ILE A 312 4.02 -8.51 2.80
CA ILE A 312 3.83 -9.93 3.13
C ILE A 312 5.17 -10.56 3.54
N PHE A 313 6.24 -10.33 2.77
CA PHE A 313 7.57 -10.83 3.12
C PHE A 313 8.07 -10.31 4.47
N ILE A 314 7.92 -9.01 4.71
CA ILE A 314 8.33 -8.35 5.95
C ILE A 314 7.53 -8.91 7.13
N GLY A 315 6.23 -9.14 6.94
CA GLY A 315 5.38 -9.77 7.95
C GLY A 315 5.73 -11.23 8.23
N ALA A 316 6.09 -12.00 7.20
CA ALA A 316 6.55 -13.38 7.36
C ALA A 316 7.85 -13.45 8.16
N ALA A 317 8.84 -12.61 7.82
CA ALA A 317 10.09 -12.52 8.54
C ALA A 317 9.88 -12.09 10.01
N LEU A 318 9.05 -11.06 10.24
CA LEU A 318 8.69 -10.60 11.58
C LEU A 318 8.03 -11.73 12.39
N GLY A 319 7.04 -12.40 11.81
CA GLY A 319 6.31 -13.47 12.47
C GLY A 319 7.16 -14.71 12.76
N ALA A 320 7.99 -15.13 11.81
CA ALA A 320 8.93 -16.24 12.01
C ALA A 320 9.94 -15.92 13.13
N GLY A 321 10.58 -14.74 13.08
CA GLY A 321 11.50 -14.32 14.13
C GLY A 321 10.83 -14.14 15.49
N TYR A 322 9.58 -13.65 15.51
CA TYR A 322 8.78 -13.56 16.73
C TYR A 322 8.47 -14.93 17.32
N GLY A 323 8.03 -15.89 16.48
CA GLY A 323 7.70 -17.24 16.90
C GLY A 323 8.88 -17.96 17.56
N GLU A 324 10.08 -17.84 16.99
CA GLU A 324 11.33 -18.36 17.58
C GLU A 324 11.60 -17.78 18.98
N ILE A 325 11.42 -16.46 19.14
CA ILE A 325 11.62 -15.80 20.43
C ILE A 325 10.59 -16.29 21.45
N VAL A 326 9.31 -16.39 21.05
CA VAL A 326 8.25 -16.89 21.92
C VAL A 326 8.53 -18.33 22.34
N GLU A 327 8.91 -19.20 21.41
CA GLU A 327 9.22 -20.58 21.70
C GLU A 327 10.41 -20.68 22.68
N ALA A 328 11.48 -19.92 22.45
CA ALA A 328 12.64 -19.87 23.35
C ALA A 328 12.27 -19.37 24.75
N LEU A 329 11.44 -18.31 24.84
CA LEU A 329 10.99 -17.74 26.12
C LEU A 329 10.09 -18.72 26.88
N VAL A 330 9.16 -19.39 26.21
CA VAL A 330 8.27 -20.37 26.85
C VAL A 330 9.07 -21.59 27.29
N ARG A 331 10.01 -22.08 26.48
CA ARG A 331 10.91 -23.17 26.88
C ARG A 331 11.70 -22.81 28.13
N ALA A 332 12.31 -21.62 28.18
CA ALA A 332 13.02 -21.14 29.35
C ALA A 332 12.11 -20.99 30.60
N ALA A 333 10.85 -20.58 30.43
CA ALA A 333 9.88 -20.47 31.52
C ALA A 333 9.40 -21.83 32.04
N VAL A 334 9.30 -22.84 31.18
CA VAL A 334 9.01 -24.23 31.56
C VAL A 334 10.19 -24.84 32.29
N ASP A 335 11.41 -24.65 31.79
CA ASP A 335 12.65 -25.13 32.43
C ASP A 335 12.88 -24.50 33.82
N ALA A 336 12.44 -23.25 34.01
CA ALA A 336 12.48 -22.54 35.28
C ALA A 336 11.31 -22.89 36.23
N GLU A 337 10.50 -23.91 35.90
CA GLU A 337 9.29 -24.34 36.64
C GLU A 337 8.25 -23.21 36.89
N MET A 338 8.32 -22.10 36.14
CA MET A 338 7.39 -20.97 36.27
C MET A 338 6.02 -21.26 35.63
N VAL A 339 6.00 -22.08 34.57
CA VAL A 339 4.80 -22.38 33.79
C VAL A 339 4.70 -23.89 33.61
N SER A 340 3.54 -24.47 33.96
CA SER A 340 3.28 -25.88 33.71
C SER A 340 3.25 -26.14 32.20
N PRO A 341 3.93 -27.19 31.69
CA PRO A 341 3.96 -27.51 30.25
C PRO A 341 2.58 -27.86 29.66
N GLN A 342 1.57 -28.06 30.52
CA GLN A 342 0.18 -28.30 30.14
C GLN A 342 -0.63 -27.00 29.95
N LEU A 343 -0.14 -25.86 30.46
CA LEU A 343 -0.90 -24.60 30.49
C LEU A 343 -0.63 -23.72 29.26
N VAL A 344 0.57 -23.78 28.69
CA VAL A 344 0.97 -23.00 27.50
C VAL A 344 1.65 -23.92 26.49
N GLN A 345 0.88 -24.41 25.53
CA GLN A 345 1.42 -24.95 24.30
C GLN A 345 1.51 -23.82 23.28
N VAL A 346 2.67 -23.67 22.67
CA VAL A 346 2.94 -22.63 21.68
C VAL A 346 2.85 -23.26 20.30
N ALA A 347 2.20 -22.58 19.37
CA ALA A 347 2.23 -22.93 17.96
C ALA A 347 3.66 -22.85 17.39
N PRO A 348 3.96 -23.62 16.33
CA PRO A 348 5.26 -23.51 15.68
C PRO A 348 5.47 -22.10 15.05
N PRO A 349 6.73 -21.67 14.84
CA PRO A 349 7.07 -20.34 14.29
C PRO A 349 6.36 -19.97 12.98
N GLN A 350 5.96 -20.97 12.21
CA GLN A 350 5.21 -20.82 10.95
C GLN A 350 3.85 -20.17 11.14
N ALA A 351 3.16 -20.52 12.22
CA ALA A 351 1.84 -19.98 12.54
C ALA A 351 1.94 -18.46 12.75
N TYR A 352 2.98 -18.02 13.47
CA TYR A 352 3.28 -16.61 13.65
C TYR A 352 3.71 -15.94 12.35
N ALA A 353 4.48 -16.60 11.49
CA ALA A 353 4.83 -16.08 10.17
C ALA A 353 3.60 -15.74 9.33
N LEU A 354 2.61 -16.64 9.27
CA LEU A 354 1.37 -16.43 8.52
C LEU A 354 0.52 -15.29 9.09
N VAL A 355 0.38 -15.20 10.41
CA VAL A 355 -0.34 -14.08 11.05
C VAL A 355 0.42 -12.76 10.87
N GLY A 356 1.75 -12.79 10.94
CA GLY A 356 2.62 -11.64 10.73
C GLY A 356 2.50 -11.06 9.32
N MET A 357 2.37 -11.90 8.29
CA MET A 357 2.10 -11.47 6.91
C MET A 357 0.86 -10.58 6.85
N GLY A 358 -0.26 -11.07 7.40
CA GLY A 358 -1.52 -10.34 7.41
C GLY A 358 -1.43 -9.05 8.22
N ALA A 359 -0.80 -9.10 9.40
CA ALA A 359 -0.65 -7.93 10.27
C ALA A 359 0.13 -6.80 9.59
N VAL A 360 1.28 -7.08 8.96
CA VAL A 360 2.08 -6.05 8.27
C VAL A 360 1.40 -5.58 6.99
N LEU A 361 0.78 -6.48 6.21
CA LEU A 361 0.01 -6.09 5.02
C LEU A 361 -1.14 -5.14 5.39
N ALA A 362 -1.92 -5.48 6.41
CA ALA A 362 -3.04 -4.67 6.88
C ALA A 362 -2.57 -3.28 7.35
N GLY A 363 -1.49 -3.22 8.14
CA GLY A 363 -0.96 -1.97 8.67
C GLY A 363 -0.33 -1.09 7.60
N TRP A 364 0.50 -1.66 6.73
CA TRP A 364 1.25 -0.90 5.72
C TRP A 364 0.31 -0.40 4.63
N CYS A 365 -0.55 -1.27 4.10
CA CYS A 365 -1.44 -0.96 3.00
C CYS A 365 -2.80 -0.39 3.44
N ARG A 366 -3.10 -0.35 4.75
CA ARG A 366 -4.37 0.13 5.33
C ARG A 366 -5.59 -0.64 4.81
N ILE A 367 -5.49 -1.97 4.81
CA ILE A 367 -6.52 -2.89 4.26
C ILE A 367 -6.78 -4.12 5.16
N PRO A 368 -7.22 -3.93 6.41
CA PRO A 368 -7.41 -5.03 7.36
C PRO A 368 -8.37 -6.13 6.91
N LEU A 369 -9.52 -5.79 6.29
CA LEU A 369 -10.48 -6.81 5.84
C LEU A 369 -9.92 -7.60 4.66
N THR A 370 -9.34 -6.90 3.68
CA THR A 370 -8.70 -7.53 2.54
C THR A 370 -7.54 -8.42 2.96
N ALA A 371 -6.67 -7.96 3.87
CA ALA A 371 -5.53 -8.75 4.34
C ALA A 371 -5.99 -10.02 5.06
N THR A 372 -7.02 -9.92 5.90
CA THR A 372 -7.57 -11.09 6.60
C THR A 372 -8.09 -12.13 5.61
N LEU A 373 -8.90 -11.70 4.64
CA LEU A 373 -9.50 -12.59 3.65
C LEU A 373 -8.50 -13.12 2.63
N LEU A 374 -7.50 -12.32 2.27
CA LEU A 374 -6.40 -12.75 1.41
C LEU A 374 -5.64 -13.91 2.05
N LEU A 375 -5.21 -13.73 3.30
CA LEU A 375 -4.45 -14.77 3.98
C LEU A 375 -5.32 -16.00 4.23
N PHE A 376 -6.59 -15.85 4.62
CA PHE A 376 -7.52 -16.98 4.70
C PHE A 376 -7.72 -17.72 3.37
N GLU A 377 -7.87 -17.00 2.26
CA GLU A 377 -8.10 -17.60 0.94
C GLU A 377 -6.86 -18.33 0.41
N LEU A 378 -5.67 -17.82 0.75
CA LEU A 378 -4.39 -18.45 0.44
C LEU A 378 -4.07 -19.66 1.33
N THR A 379 -4.40 -19.61 2.63
CA THR A 379 -4.17 -20.73 3.55
C THR A 379 -5.22 -21.83 3.42
N ARG A 380 -6.48 -21.45 3.14
CA ARG A 380 -7.67 -22.33 3.18
C ARG A 380 -7.85 -23.07 4.50
N ASP A 381 -7.31 -22.50 5.58
CA ASP A 381 -7.42 -23.00 6.94
C ASP A 381 -8.30 -22.03 7.75
N ASP A 382 -9.36 -22.53 8.37
CA ASP A 382 -10.30 -21.71 9.14
C ASP A 382 -9.78 -21.37 10.54
N ARG A 383 -8.81 -22.14 11.06
CA ARG A 383 -8.22 -21.94 12.39
C ARG A 383 -7.38 -20.66 12.45
N ILE A 384 -6.82 -20.22 11.34
CA ILE A 384 -6.01 -18.99 11.27
C ILE A 384 -6.84 -17.72 11.44
N ILE A 385 -8.14 -17.76 11.12
CA ILE A 385 -8.98 -16.55 11.01
C ILE A 385 -9.00 -15.78 12.32
N LEU A 386 -9.19 -16.47 13.45
CA LEU A 386 -9.33 -15.81 14.76
C LEU A 386 -8.03 -15.11 15.20
N PRO A 387 -6.86 -15.78 15.25
CA PRO A 387 -5.57 -15.12 15.50
C PRO A 387 -5.26 -13.99 14.51
N LEU A 388 -5.56 -14.21 13.24
CA LEU A 388 -5.33 -13.25 12.16
C LEU A 388 -6.15 -11.98 12.35
N MET A 389 -7.45 -12.09 12.60
CA MET A 389 -8.34 -10.94 12.80
C MET A 389 -7.90 -10.08 13.99
N VAL A 390 -7.49 -10.70 15.09
CA VAL A 390 -6.99 -9.98 16.28
C VAL A 390 -5.70 -9.23 15.94
N ALA A 391 -4.70 -9.92 15.37
CA ALA A 391 -3.42 -9.30 15.05
C ALA A 391 -3.56 -8.19 13.99
N VAL A 392 -4.35 -8.43 12.95
CA VAL A 392 -4.65 -7.48 11.87
C VAL A 392 -5.37 -6.24 12.40
N GLY A 393 -6.41 -6.41 13.21
CA GLY A 393 -7.14 -5.30 13.81
C GLY A 393 -6.25 -4.41 14.68
N ILE A 394 -5.39 -5.05 15.50
CA ILE A 394 -4.44 -4.34 16.37
C ILE A 394 -3.35 -3.64 15.55
N SER A 395 -2.84 -4.27 14.50
CA SER A 395 -1.88 -3.65 13.59
C SER A 395 -2.46 -2.40 12.93
N ALA A 396 -3.67 -2.50 12.37
CA ALA A 396 -4.35 -1.37 11.74
C ALA A 396 -4.58 -0.21 12.73
N TRP A 397 -5.06 -0.53 13.94
CA TRP A 397 -5.23 0.44 15.01
C TRP A 397 -3.90 1.10 15.41
N ALA A 398 -2.83 0.33 15.57
CA ALA A 398 -1.52 0.84 15.97
C ALA A 398 -0.95 1.82 14.92
N VAL A 399 -1.13 1.53 13.63
CA VAL A 399 -0.71 2.44 12.56
C VAL A 399 -1.55 3.73 12.58
N GLU A 400 -2.85 3.67 12.85
CA GLU A 400 -3.68 4.87 13.02
C GLU A 400 -3.25 5.74 14.20
N ALA A 401 -2.85 5.12 15.31
CA ALA A 401 -2.34 5.84 16.48
C ALA A 401 -0.96 6.48 16.22
N LEU A 402 -0.05 5.77 15.53
CA LEU A 402 1.33 6.22 15.26
C LEU A 402 1.45 7.18 14.07
N LEU A 403 0.52 7.08 13.12
CA LEU A 403 0.39 7.95 11.96
C LEU A 403 -1.03 8.50 11.91
N PRO A 404 -1.36 9.46 12.81
CA PRO A 404 -2.66 10.12 12.76
C PRO A 404 -2.79 10.77 11.39
N SER A 405 -3.80 10.36 10.64
CA SER A 405 -4.15 11.03 9.40
C SER A 405 -4.28 12.52 9.72
N ARG A 406 -3.40 13.36 9.18
CA ARG A 406 -3.67 14.81 9.15
C ARG A 406 -4.98 14.93 8.40
N LYS A 407 -6.10 15.13 9.11
CA LYS A 407 -7.35 15.56 8.49
C LYS A 407 -6.99 16.84 7.76
N SER A 408 -6.83 16.71 6.46
CA SER A 408 -6.30 17.78 5.64
C SER A 408 -7.35 18.87 5.56
N ALA A 409 -7.14 19.97 6.26
CA ALA A 409 -7.51 21.28 5.74
C ALA A 409 -6.58 21.60 4.55
N SER A 410 -6.72 20.85 3.45
CA SER A 410 -6.21 21.19 2.10
C SER A 410 -6.59 20.09 1.10
N ALA A 411 -7.23 20.47 0.00
CA ALA A 411 -7.41 19.62 -1.17
C ALA A 411 -6.02 19.21 -1.77
N PRO A 412 -5.95 18.12 -2.55
CA PRO A 412 -4.74 17.30 -2.72
C PRO A 412 -3.77 17.83 -3.80
N ALA A 413 -2.50 18.00 -3.44
CA ALA A 413 -1.44 18.46 -4.36
C ALA A 413 -0.92 17.37 -5.34
N GLY A 414 -1.32 16.10 -5.20
CA GLY A 414 -0.85 15.01 -6.09
C GLY A 414 -1.75 14.67 -7.29
N VAL A 415 -3.03 15.04 -7.23
CA VAL A 415 -4.03 14.68 -8.25
C VAL A 415 -4.49 15.89 -9.08
N ALA A 416 -4.26 17.11 -8.58
CA ALA A 416 -4.63 18.35 -9.27
C ALA A 416 -3.65 18.77 -10.39
N MET A 417 -2.38 18.34 -10.36
CA MET A 417 -1.38 18.79 -11.33
C MET A 417 -1.61 18.23 -12.75
N ALA A 418 -2.20 17.04 -12.88
CA ALA A 418 -2.59 16.46 -14.17
C ALA A 418 -3.88 17.07 -14.76
N SER A 419 -4.69 17.76 -13.94
CA SER A 419 -5.92 18.43 -14.38
C SER A 419 -5.67 19.88 -14.80
N ALA A 420 -4.71 20.57 -14.19
CA ALA A 420 -4.39 21.97 -14.49
C ALA A 420 -3.57 22.16 -15.78
N LEU A 421 -2.76 21.16 -16.20
CA LEU A 421 -2.00 21.21 -17.46
C LEU A 421 -2.86 20.97 -18.72
N GLY A 422 -4.11 20.53 -18.57
CA GLY A 422 -5.04 20.28 -19.67
C GLY A 422 -5.97 21.45 -20.02
N ALA A 423 -5.88 22.58 -19.33
CA ALA A 423 -6.79 23.72 -19.51
C ALA A 423 -6.16 24.92 -20.24
N ALA A 424 -4.90 24.85 -20.66
CA ALA A 424 -4.20 25.93 -21.35
C ALA A 424 -3.52 25.46 -22.66
N ALA A 425 -4.32 24.95 -23.59
CA ALA A 425 -4.07 24.90 -25.04
C ALA A 425 -5.36 24.32 -25.66
N SER A 426 -6.13 25.00 -26.50
CA SER A 426 -5.75 25.78 -27.68
C SER A 426 -6.97 26.56 -28.19
N PRO A 427 -6.83 27.79 -28.71
CA PRO A 427 -7.54 28.15 -29.93
C PRO A 427 -6.70 27.64 -31.12
N ALA A 428 -7.38 27.02 -32.07
CA ALA A 428 -6.78 26.55 -33.30
C ALA A 428 -6.23 27.72 -34.12
N GLY A 429 -5.05 27.51 -34.71
CA GLY A 429 -4.58 28.24 -35.89
C GLY A 429 -3.90 29.58 -35.64
N ALA A 430 -2.61 29.58 -35.30
CA ALA A 430 -1.68 30.64 -35.70
C ALA A 430 -0.23 30.13 -35.57
N SER A 431 0.57 30.48 -36.56
CA SER A 431 2.01 30.28 -36.65
C SER A 431 2.77 30.84 -35.44
N VAL A 432 3.84 30.15 -35.08
CA VAL A 432 4.83 30.53 -34.06
C VAL A 432 5.60 31.77 -34.53
N ASP A 433 5.34 32.93 -33.92
CA ASP A 433 6.34 33.98 -33.55
C ASP A 433 5.62 35.22 -32.97
N SER A 434 5.70 35.46 -31.65
CA SER A 434 5.68 36.80 -31.00
C SER A 434 5.52 36.75 -29.48
N ASP A 435 6.10 37.74 -28.79
CA ASP A 435 6.04 38.03 -27.34
C ASP A 435 4.63 37.88 -26.73
N PRO A 436 4.49 37.47 -25.45
CA PRO A 436 3.19 37.25 -24.83
C PRO A 436 2.41 38.56 -24.64
N ASP A 437 1.24 38.64 -25.28
CA ASP A 437 0.33 39.79 -25.25
C ASP A 437 -0.06 40.23 -23.83
N ALA A 438 -0.17 41.56 -23.63
CA ALA A 438 -0.50 42.20 -22.34
C ALA A 438 -1.79 41.66 -21.69
N GLU A 439 -2.73 41.14 -22.48
CA GLU A 439 -3.97 40.55 -22.00
C GLU A 439 -3.75 39.23 -21.24
N SER A 440 -2.78 38.40 -21.68
CA SER A 440 -2.36 37.16 -21.02
C SER A 440 -1.74 37.42 -19.65
N LEU A 441 -0.87 38.44 -19.56
CA LEU A 441 -0.26 38.86 -18.30
C LEU A 441 -1.31 39.44 -17.34
N SER A 442 -2.30 40.19 -17.85
CA SER A 442 -3.39 40.74 -17.04
C SER A 442 -4.32 39.66 -16.45
N MET A 443 -4.56 38.58 -17.18
CA MET A 443 -5.33 37.43 -16.69
C MET A 443 -4.55 36.67 -15.62
N ARG A 444 -3.25 36.45 -15.82
CA ARG A 444 -2.38 35.76 -14.86
C ARG A 444 -2.24 36.54 -13.56
N ALA A 445 -2.13 37.88 -13.63
CA ALA A 445 -2.12 38.76 -12.46
C ALA A 445 -3.45 38.76 -11.69
N ARG A 446 -4.60 38.70 -12.38
CA ARG A 446 -5.92 38.59 -11.72
C ARG A 446 -6.09 37.25 -11.00
N ALA A 447 -5.66 36.15 -11.63
CA ALA A 447 -5.71 34.82 -11.00
C ALA A 447 -4.83 34.74 -9.74
N LEU A 448 -3.62 35.30 -9.78
CA LEU A 448 -2.73 35.34 -8.61
C LEU A 448 -3.27 36.23 -7.48
N ARG A 449 -3.88 37.38 -7.80
CA ARG A 449 -4.53 38.24 -6.78
C ARG A 449 -5.73 37.55 -6.12
N ALA A 450 -6.52 36.80 -6.88
CA ALA A 450 -7.63 36.02 -6.33
C ALA A 450 -7.15 34.89 -5.40
N GLN A 451 -6.05 34.23 -5.75
CA GLN A 451 -5.41 33.20 -4.90
C GLN A 451 -4.83 33.79 -3.61
N LEU A 452 -4.19 34.96 -3.70
CA LEU A 452 -3.66 35.66 -2.52
C LEU A 452 -4.79 36.08 -1.57
N ALA A 453 -5.86 36.69 -2.10
CA ALA A 453 -7.02 37.11 -1.31
C ALA A 453 -7.73 35.92 -0.62
N ALA A 454 -7.84 34.78 -1.30
CA ALA A 454 -8.40 33.56 -0.71
C ALA A 454 -7.52 33.03 0.43
N SER A 455 -6.19 33.08 0.27
CA SER A 455 -5.26 32.65 1.33
C SER A 455 -5.27 33.59 2.54
N GLU A 456 -5.43 34.90 2.33
CA GLU A 456 -5.51 35.90 3.40
C GLU A 456 -6.82 35.80 4.19
N ALA A 457 -7.94 35.55 3.51
CA ALA A 457 -9.24 35.30 4.15
C ALA A 457 -9.20 34.03 5.02
N GLN A 458 -8.56 32.97 4.52
CA GLN A 458 -8.39 31.72 5.26
C GLN A 458 -7.47 31.89 6.49
N ALA A 459 -6.39 32.68 6.35
CA ALA A 459 -5.49 33.02 7.46
C ALA A 459 -6.12 33.99 8.48
N ALA A 460 -7.12 34.79 8.08
CA ALA A 460 -7.91 35.61 9.00
C ALA A 460 -8.87 34.74 9.82
N GLY A 461 -9.58 33.81 9.18
CA GLY A 461 -10.48 32.87 9.88
C GLY A 461 -9.76 32.02 10.92
N LEU A 462 -8.57 31.50 10.59
CA LEU A 462 -7.73 30.76 11.55
C LEU A 462 -7.26 31.63 12.73
N ARG A 463 -6.97 32.92 12.51
CA ARG A 463 -6.57 33.83 13.59
C ARG A 463 -7.70 34.15 14.55
N ASP A 464 -8.92 34.26 14.04
CA ASP A 464 -10.11 34.49 14.87
C ASP A 464 -10.48 33.23 15.67
N GLU A 465 -10.31 32.04 15.08
CA GLU A 465 -10.50 30.76 15.76
C GLU A 465 -9.47 30.55 16.88
N ILE A 466 -8.20 30.88 16.65
CA ILE A 466 -7.15 30.86 17.68
C ILE A 466 -7.48 31.81 18.85
N ARG A 467 -7.93 33.04 18.57
CA ARG A 467 -8.30 34.01 19.62
C ARG A 467 -9.51 33.57 20.45
N LEU A 468 -10.44 32.84 19.84
CA LEU A 468 -11.59 32.26 20.54
C LEU A 468 -11.13 31.17 21.50
N LEU A 469 -10.26 30.27 21.04
CA LEU A 469 -9.69 29.20 21.85
C LEU A 469 -8.81 29.73 22.99
N GLU A 470 -8.03 30.79 22.76
CA GLU A 470 -7.23 31.46 23.80
C GLU A 470 -8.12 32.09 24.88
N ARG A 471 -9.27 32.67 24.51
CA ARG A 471 -10.23 33.24 25.47
C ARG A 471 -10.95 32.18 26.31
N GLU A 472 -11.25 31.02 25.72
CA GLU A 472 -11.83 29.89 26.45
C GLU A 472 -10.83 29.26 27.42
N ALA A 473 -9.53 29.25 27.07
CA ALA A 473 -8.47 28.75 27.94
C ALA A 473 -8.17 29.65 29.14
N ASP A 474 -8.34 30.97 29.00
CA ASP A 474 -8.09 31.97 30.07
C ASP A 474 -9.30 32.24 30.99
N ALA A 475 -10.44 31.57 30.77
CA ALA A 475 -11.61 31.71 31.64
C ALA A 475 -11.35 31.03 33.01
N PRO A 476 -11.44 31.73 34.16
CA PRO A 476 -11.26 31.12 35.47
C PRO A 476 -12.35 30.08 35.71
N GLY A 477 -11.94 28.84 35.98
CA GLY A 477 -12.84 27.71 36.17
C GLY A 477 -13.81 27.92 37.33
N GLU A 478 -15.11 27.85 37.03
CA GLU A 478 -16.18 27.55 37.99
C GLU A 478 -16.37 26.03 38.12
#